data_AF-A0A8T4JKK6-F1
#
_entry.id   AF-A0A8T4JKK6-F1
#
_cell.length_a   1.000
_cell.length_b   1.000
_cell.length_c   1.000
_cell.angle_alpha   90.00
_cell.angle_beta   90.00
_cell.angle_gamma   90.00
#
_symmetry.space_group_name_H-M   'P 1'
#
loop_
_entity.id
_entity.type
_entity.pdbx_description
1 polymer ?
#
loop_
_entity_poly.entity_id
_entity_poly.type
_entity_poly.pdbx_seq_one_letter_code
_entity_poly.pdbx_strand_id
1 'polypeptide(L)'
;STLEHVGFDDENKPEKIIEAVKILKDSLNKNGVMIVSMPLGYNHYMDSLIFEEKIGFKDMYFLKRISRKNKWKQVSINEVKKSRYNYPYNNANAVFIGVYEKK
;
A
#
# COMPACT_ATOMS: atom_id res chain seq x y z
N SER A 1 -6.17 6.37 -11.30
CA SER A 1 -6.07 4.96 -10.89
C SER A 1 -4.68 4.73 -10.33
N THR A 2 -4.58 3.98 -9.24
CA THR A 2 -3.42 3.83 -8.34
C THR A 2 -3.09 2.34 -8.17
N LEU A 3 -2.00 1.99 -7.48
CA LEU A 3 -1.45 0.61 -7.44
C LEU A 3 -2.42 -0.43 -6.87
N GLU A 4 -3.27 -0.06 -5.93
CA GLU A 4 -4.27 -0.94 -5.31
C GLU A 4 -5.30 -1.49 -6.29
N HIS A 5 -5.50 -0.80 -7.43
CA HIS A 5 -6.44 -1.20 -8.47
C HIS A 5 -5.82 -2.12 -9.53
N VAL A 6 -4.49 -2.15 -9.65
CA VAL A 6 -3.79 -2.84 -10.73
C VAL A 6 -4.09 -4.34 -10.69
N GLY A 7 -4.79 -4.81 -11.72
CA GLY A 7 -5.26 -6.20 -11.83
C GLY A 7 -6.44 -6.56 -10.93
N PHE A 8 -6.76 -5.76 -9.91
CA PHE A 8 -7.84 -6.05 -8.97
C PHE A 8 -9.21 -5.68 -9.54
N ASP A 9 -9.38 -4.42 -9.97
CA ASP A 9 -10.69 -3.91 -10.41
C ASP A 9 -11.07 -4.38 -11.82
N ASP A 10 -10.11 -4.35 -12.75
CA ASP A 10 -10.41 -4.49 -14.18
C ASP A 10 -10.35 -5.94 -14.68
N GLU A 11 -9.49 -6.78 -14.10
CA GLU A 11 -9.14 -8.10 -14.65
C GLU A 11 -9.33 -9.27 -13.68
N ASN A 12 -9.64 -9.01 -12.41
CA ASN A 12 -9.67 -10.02 -11.34
C ASN A 12 -8.39 -10.88 -11.29
N LYS A 13 -7.24 -10.26 -11.55
CA LYS A 13 -5.87 -10.78 -11.49
C LYS A 13 -5.03 -9.95 -10.52
N PRO A 14 -5.34 -9.99 -9.21
CA PRO A 14 -4.68 -9.15 -8.20
C PRO A 14 -3.16 -9.35 -8.13
N GLU A 15 -2.63 -10.47 -8.61
CA GLU A 15 -1.21 -10.79 -8.69
C GLU A 15 -0.40 -9.84 -9.58
N LYS A 16 -1.05 -9.14 -10.53
CA LYS A 16 -0.38 -8.18 -11.42
C LYS A 16 0.30 -7.02 -10.69
N ILE A 17 -0.12 -6.74 -9.45
CA ILE A 17 0.54 -5.72 -8.63
C ILE A 17 2.03 -6.03 -8.41
N ILE A 18 2.41 -7.31 -8.34
CA ILE A 18 3.80 -7.73 -8.16
C ILE A 18 4.64 -7.27 -9.35
N GLU A 19 4.16 -7.54 -10.56
CA GLU A 19 4.82 -7.14 -11.81
C GLU A 19 4.86 -5.62 -11.95
N ALA A 20 3.75 -4.94 -11.66
CA ALA A 20 3.68 -3.48 -11.73
C ALA A 20 4.70 -2.81 -10.79
N VAL A 21 4.79 -3.26 -9.53
CA VAL A 21 5.77 -2.72 -8.59
C VAL A 21 7.19 -3.05 -9.04
N LYS A 22 7.44 -4.23 -9.59
CA LYS A 22 8.75 -4.59 -10.15
C LYS A 22 9.15 -3.63 -11.28
N ILE A 23 8.28 -3.40 -12.26
CA ILE A 23 8.55 -2.49 -13.39
C ILE A 23 8.86 -1.07 -12.90
N LEU A 24 8.11 -0.58 -11.90
CA LEU A 24 8.35 0.75 -11.31
C LEU A 24 9.73 0.83 -10.64
N LYS A 25 10.14 -0.19 -9.89
CA LYS A 25 11.48 -0.27 -9.29
C LYS A 25 12.59 -0.33 -10.34
N ASP A 26 12.39 -1.13 -11.37
CA ASP A 26 13.35 -1.29 -12.46
C ASP A 26 13.51 0.01 -13.27
N SER A 27 12.46 0.84 -13.34
CA SER A 27 12.46 2.14 -14.01
C SER A 27 13.23 3.24 -13.29
N LEU A 28 13.64 3.03 -12.04
CA LEU A 28 14.45 4.02 -11.31
C LEU A 28 15.87 4.09 -11.88
N ASN A 29 16.47 5.27 -11.84
CA ASN A 29 17.92 5.41 -12.01
C ASN A 29 18.67 4.88 -10.78
N LYS A 30 19.99 4.69 -10.91
CA LYS A 30 20.86 4.40 -9.77
C LYS A 30 20.69 5.47 -8.68
N ASN A 31 20.57 5.06 -7.43
CA ASN A 31 20.23 5.88 -6.26
C ASN A 31 18.85 6.56 -6.33
N GLY A 32 18.00 6.15 -7.28
CA GLY A 32 16.62 6.63 -7.38
C GLY A 32 15.77 6.12 -6.22
N VAL A 33 14.89 6.98 -5.73
CA VAL A 33 13.98 6.67 -4.62
C VAL A 33 12.56 6.62 -5.14
N MET A 34 11.84 5.56 -4.78
CA MET A 34 10.40 5.43 -4.98
C MET A 34 9.71 5.46 -3.63
N ILE A 35 8.70 6.32 -3.52
CA ILE A 35 7.78 6.37 -2.39
C ILE A 35 6.39 6.05 -2.94
N VAL A 36 5.73 5.05 -2.37
CA VAL A 36 4.35 4.70 -2.72
C VAL A 36 3.45 4.87 -1.51
N SER A 37 2.20 5.27 -1.76
CA SER A 37 1.13 5.24 -0.77
C SER A 37 -0.02 4.41 -1.30
N MET A 38 -0.50 3.44 -0.53
CA MET A 38 -1.60 2.56 -0.93
C MET A 38 -2.61 2.42 0.21
N PRO A 39 -3.93 2.55 -0.05
CA PRO A 39 -4.94 2.30 0.96
C PRO A 39 -4.99 0.81 1.32
N LEU A 40 -5.11 0.52 2.62
CA LEU A 40 -5.27 -0.85 3.11
C LEU A 40 -6.75 -1.20 3.27
N GLY A 41 -7.06 -2.48 3.12
CA GLY A 41 -8.40 -3.04 3.31
C GLY A 41 -9.30 -2.93 2.07
N TYR A 42 -8.74 -2.56 0.92
CA TYR A 42 -9.42 -2.53 -0.39
C TYR A 42 -9.06 -3.77 -1.21
N ASN A 43 -7.78 -3.90 -1.56
CA ASN A 43 -7.23 -5.06 -2.25
C ASN A 43 -6.53 -5.97 -1.24
N HIS A 44 -7.24 -7.00 -0.76
CA HIS A 44 -6.73 -7.88 0.30
C HIS A 44 -5.50 -8.72 -0.11
N TYR A 45 -5.32 -8.97 -1.41
CA TYR A 45 -4.13 -9.65 -1.91
C TYR A 45 -2.89 -8.73 -1.84
N MET A 46 -3.03 -7.46 -2.22
CA MET A 46 -1.98 -6.48 -1.99
C MET A 46 -1.67 -6.34 -0.49
N ASP A 47 -2.70 -6.25 0.35
CA ASP A 47 -2.55 -6.13 1.80
C ASP A 47 -1.70 -7.29 2.36
N SER A 48 -1.96 -8.53 1.94
CA SER A 48 -1.19 -9.70 2.42
C SER A 48 0.27 -9.64 1.97
N LEU A 49 0.55 -9.23 0.73
CA LEU A 49 1.92 -9.05 0.24
C LEU A 49 2.69 -7.99 1.03
N ILE A 50 2.01 -6.90 1.41
CA ILE A 50 2.59 -5.85 2.28
C ILE A 50 2.88 -6.44 3.66
N PHE A 51 1.91 -7.11 4.29
CA PHE A 51 2.06 -7.62 5.66
C PHE A 51 3.06 -8.76 5.79
N GLU A 52 3.29 -9.51 4.72
CA GLU A 52 4.28 -10.59 4.64
C GLU A 52 5.63 -10.09 4.09
N GLU A 53 5.78 -8.77 3.88
CA GLU A 53 7.00 -8.11 3.38
C GLU A 53 7.48 -8.61 2.01
N LYS A 54 6.58 -9.19 1.21
CA LYS A 54 6.89 -9.83 -0.09
C LYS A 54 7.14 -8.86 -1.24
N ILE A 55 6.83 -7.57 -1.07
CA ILE A 55 7.03 -6.55 -2.10
C ILE A 55 8.44 -5.96 -2.04
N GLY A 56 9.17 -6.12 -0.92
CA GLY A 56 10.56 -5.67 -0.78
C GLY A 56 10.73 -4.14 -0.71
N PHE A 57 9.95 -3.47 0.13
CA PHE A 57 10.20 -2.08 0.52
C PHE A 57 11.25 -2.05 1.64
N LYS A 58 12.14 -1.06 1.63
CA LYS A 58 13.19 -0.87 2.64
C LYS A 58 12.59 -0.36 3.94
N ASP A 59 11.77 0.69 3.83
CA ASP A 59 11.08 1.29 4.96
C ASP A 59 9.57 1.22 4.73
N MET A 60 8.85 0.92 5.80
CA MET A 60 7.41 0.71 5.80
C MET A 60 6.76 1.49 6.94
N TYR A 61 5.82 2.36 6.58
CA TYR A 61 5.06 3.16 7.53
C TYR A 61 3.56 2.91 7.35
N PHE A 62 2.84 2.98 8.46
CA PHE A 62 1.40 2.76 8.47
C PHE A 62 0.71 3.94 9.14
N LEU A 63 -0.30 4.48 8.46
CA LEU A 63 -1.14 5.54 8.99
C LEU A 63 -2.55 4.99 9.20
N LYS A 64 -3.17 5.33 10.33
CA LYS A 64 -4.58 5.03 10.60
C LYS A 64 -5.36 6.31 10.76
N ARG A 65 -6.52 6.39 10.09
CA ARG A 65 -7.45 7.50 10.22
C ARG A 65 -8.16 7.40 11.55
N ILE A 66 -8.11 8.48 12.33
CA ILE A 66 -8.67 8.52 13.69
C ILE A 66 -9.91 9.40 13.80
N SER A 67 -10.33 10.09 12.73
CA SER A 67 -11.55 10.91 12.75
C SER A 67 -12.20 11.11 11.38
N ARG A 68 -13.51 11.44 11.39
CA ARG A 68 -14.26 11.90 10.21
C ARG A 68 -13.62 13.14 9.57
N LYS A 69 -13.04 14.03 10.38
CA LYS A 69 -12.31 15.24 9.95
C LYS A 69 -10.92 14.95 9.34
N ASN A 70 -10.67 13.73 8.89
CA ASN A 70 -9.46 13.31 8.18
C ASN A 70 -8.16 13.50 8.97
N LYS A 71 -8.20 13.33 10.30
CA LYS A 71 -6.97 13.23 11.12
C LYS A 71 -6.38 11.83 11.00
N TRP A 72 -5.06 11.75 10.86
CA TRP A 72 -4.29 10.52 10.73
C TRP A 72 -3.23 10.44 11.83
N LYS A 73 -2.92 9.22 12.24
CA LYS A 73 -1.85 8.92 13.19
C LYS A 73 -0.98 7.81 12.60
N GLN A 74 0.35 7.95 12.72
CA GLN A 74 1.26 6.86 12.45
C GLN A 74 1.13 5.79 13.53
N VAL A 75 0.99 4.54 13.10
CA VAL A 75 0.69 3.40 13.96
C VAL A 75 1.54 2.19 13.54
N SER A 76 1.51 1.14 14.35
CA SER A 76 2.16 -0.12 14.03
C SER A 76 1.40 -0.89 12.94
N ILE A 77 2.09 -1.84 12.28
CA ILE A 77 1.48 -2.79 11.33
C ILE A 77 0.29 -3.54 11.96
N ASN A 78 0.40 -3.94 13.23
CA ASN A 78 -0.62 -4.71 13.93
C ASN A 78 -1.93 -3.91 14.11
N GLU A 79 -1.85 -2.59 14.22
CA GLU A 79 -3.03 -1.72 14.36
C GLU A 79 -3.81 -1.53 13.07
N VAL A 80 -3.19 -1.80 11.92
CA VAL A 80 -3.81 -1.65 10.59
C VAL A 80 -4.25 -2.97 9.95
N LYS A 81 -3.74 -4.13 10.39
CA LYS A 81 -4.10 -5.47 9.85
C LYS A 81 -5.61 -5.75 9.76
N LYS A 82 -6.40 -5.15 10.65
CA LYS A 82 -7.88 -5.32 10.71
C LYS A 82 -8.65 -4.11 10.16
N SER A 83 -7.97 -3.16 9.54
CA SER A 83 -8.63 -2.00 8.95
C SER A 83 -9.42 -2.41 7.72
N ARG A 84 -10.56 -1.74 7.49
CA ARG A 84 -11.42 -1.99 6.34
C ARG A 84 -11.48 -0.72 5.50
N TYR A 85 -11.46 -0.88 4.19
CA TYR A 85 -11.80 0.23 3.31
C TYR A 85 -13.28 0.61 3.52
N ASN A 86 -13.60 1.90 3.40
CA ASN A 86 -14.93 2.47 3.63
C ASN A 86 -15.52 2.31 5.05
N TYR A 87 -14.75 1.83 6.04
CA TYR A 87 -15.23 1.73 7.43
C TYR A 87 -14.10 1.95 8.46
N PRO A 88 -14.32 2.77 9.52
CA PRO A 88 -15.58 3.43 9.92
C PRO A 88 -15.88 4.75 9.20
N TYR A 89 -14.96 5.25 8.38
CA TYR A 89 -15.14 6.45 7.58
C TYR A 89 -15.09 6.11 6.10
N ASN A 90 -15.75 6.91 5.26
CA ASN A 90 -15.69 6.71 3.81
C ASN A 90 -14.24 6.78 3.29
N ASN A 91 -13.96 5.97 2.28
CA ASN A 91 -12.65 5.74 1.64
C ASN A 91 -11.63 5.07 2.57
N ALA A 92 -10.35 5.38 2.39
CA ALA A 92 -9.28 4.79 3.18
C ALA A 92 -9.38 5.14 4.67
N ASN A 93 -9.21 4.12 5.51
CA ASN A 93 -9.07 4.25 6.97
C ASN A 93 -7.69 3.81 7.47
N ALA A 94 -6.93 3.13 6.63
CA ALA A 94 -5.53 2.82 6.83
C ALA A 94 -4.79 3.01 5.50
N VAL A 95 -3.56 3.51 5.59
CA VAL A 95 -2.68 3.74 4.44
C VAL A 95 -1.32 3.17 4.78
N PHE A 96 -0.77 2.41 3.84
CA PHE A 96 0.62 2.00 3.83
C PHE A 96 1.45 3.02 3.05
N ILE A 97 2.65 3.32 3.55
CA ILE A 97 3.69 4.07 2.84
C ILE A 97 4.92 3.18 2.74
N GLY A 98 5.37 2.91 1.52
CA GLY A 98 6.55 2.10 1.24
C GLY A 98 7.65 2.94 0.59
N VAL A 99 8.87 2.79 1.08
CA VAL A 99 10.07 3.42 0.49
C VAL A 99 10.96 2.36 -0.12
N TYR A 100 11.39 2.58 -1.36
CA TYR A 100 12.37 1.75 -2.05
C TYR A 100 13.48 2.63 -2.62
N GLU A 101 14.70 2.15 -2.53
CA GLU A 101 15.90 2.82 -3.03
C GLU A 101 16.64 1.85 -3.95
N LYS A 102 16.84 2.26 -5.21
CA LYS A 102 17.61 1.47 -6.17
C LYS A 102 19.10 1.72 -5.97
N LYS A 103 19.83 0.68 -5.61
CA LYS A 103 21.30 0.74 -5.44
C LYS A 103 22.04 0.63 -6.77
#